data_AF-A0A2D7C0V2-F1
#
_entry.id   AF-A0A2D7C0V2-F1
#
_cell.length_a   1.000
_cell.length_b   1.000
_cell.length_c   1.000
_cell.angle_alpha   90.00
_cell.angle_beta   90.00
_cell.angle_gamma   90.00
#
_symmetry.space_group_name_H-M   'P 1'
#
loop_
_entity.id
_entity.type
_entity.pdbx_description
1 polymer ?
#
loop_
_entity_poly.entity_id
_entity_poly.type
_entity_poly.pdbx_seq_one_letter_code
_entity_poly.pdbx_strand_id
1 'polypeptide(L)'
;MPVIASNLSSLYGLMYLKRGENLLEKASQRLSSGKKLNSAADDAAGLAIATRMTSQIRGLNMAIKNSSDGLSMTSTTESALVEISNMLQRMRELAVQSGNDINSGKDRTYLQEKN
;
A
#
# COMPACT_ATOMS: atom_id res chain seq x y z
N MET A 1 -30.46 -8.93 -68.56
CA MET A 1 -31.15 -9.29 -67.30
C MET A 1 -30.51 -8.48 -66.17
N PRO A 2 -31.26 -7.70 -65.38
CA PRO A 2 -30.68 -7.00 -64.25
C PRO A 2 -30.23 -8.03 -63.20
N VAL A 3 -29.13 -7.75 -62.52
CA VAL A 3 -28.52 -8.65 -61.54
C VAL A 3 -29.44 -8.73 -60.31
N ILE A 4 -30.28 -9.77 -60.23
CA ILE A 4 -31.24 -10.00 -59.14
C ILE A 4 -30.62 -10.77 -57.95
N ALA A 5 -29.38 -11.28 -58.07
CA ALA A 5 -28.78 -12.17 -57.06
C ALA A 5 -27.70 -11.53 -56.15
N SER A 6 -27.27 -10.30 -56.39
CA SER A 6 -26.33 -9.60 -55.50
C SER A 6 -26.59 -8.10 -55.50
N ASN A 7 -27.28 -7.63 -54.46
CA ASN A 7 -27.47 -6.21 -54.22
C ASN A 7 -26.20 -5.64 -53.59
N LEU A 8 -25.27 -5.21 -54.45
CA LEU A 8 -23.98 -4.65 -54.04
C LEU A 8 -24.17 -3.40 -53.15
N SER A 9 -25.19 -2.57 -53.39
CA SER A 9 -25.52 -1.41 -52.56
C SER A 9 -25.96 -1.82 -51.15
N SER A 10 -26.77 -2.88 -51.02
CA SER A 10 -27.14 -3.44 -49.72
C SER A 10 -25.96 -4.11 -49.01
N LEU A 11 -25.05 -4.76 -49.76
CA LEU A 11 -23.83 -5.34 -49.20
C LEU A 11 -22.90 -4.26 -48.63
N TYR A 12 -22.73 -3.13 -49.34
CA TYR A 12 -22.00 -1.98 -48.82
C TYR A 12 -22.68 -1.39 -47.57
N GLY A 13 -24.01 -1.24 -47.60
CA GLY A 13 -24.78 -0.79 -46.43
C GLY A 13 -24.59 -1.69 -45.21
N LEU A 14 -24.60 -3.01 -45.40
CA LEU A 14 -24.36 -4.00 -44.34
C LEU A 14 -22.92 -3.94 -43.81
N MET A 15 -21.92 -3.74 -44.67
CA MET A 15 -20.52 -3.56 -44.23
C MET A 15 -20.33 -2.29 -43.38
N TYR A 16 -20.96 -1.18 -43.76
CA TYR A 16 -20.94 0.06 -42.97
C TYR A 16 -21.67 -0.10 -41.63
N LEU A 17 -22.83 -0.77 -41.62
CA LEU A 17 -23.57 -1.09 -40.40
C LEU A 17 -22.70 -1.91 -39.45
N LYS A 18 -22.10 -3.01 -39.94
CA LYS A 18 -21.23 -3.89 -39.14
C LYS A 18 -20.00 -3.16 -38.60
N ARG A 19 -19.45 -2.20 -39.36
CA ARG A 19 -18.37 -1.32 -38.88
C ARG A 19 -18.86 -0.38 -37.77
N GLY A 20 -20.07 0.17 -37.90
CA GLY A 20 -20.72 0.99 -36.88
C GLY A 20 -20.99 0.23 -35.58
N GLU A 21 -21.50 -1.00 -35.67
CA GLU A 21 -21.74 -1.89 -34.52
C GLU A 21 -20.43 -2.16 -33.76
N ASN A 22 -19.36 -2.52 -34.46
CA ASN A 22 -18.04 -2.75 -33.84
C ASN A 22 -17.48 -1.50 -33.13
N LEU A 23 -17.73 -0.29 -33.68
CA LEU A 23 -17.32 0.97 -33.05
C LEU A 23 -18.14 1.25 -31.79
N LEU A 24 -19.46 1.02 -31.84
CA LEU A 24 -20.35 1.17 -30.71
C LEU A 24 -19.99 0.20 -29.58
N GLU A 25 -19.68 -1.06 -29.91
CA GLU A 25 -19.26 -2.06 -28.94
C GLU A 25 -17.97 -1.63 -28.21
N LYS A 26 -16.97 -1.15 -28.95
CA LYS A 26 -15.74 -0.60 -28.35
C LYS A 26 -16.00 0.63 -27.48
N ALA A 27 -16.90 1.53 -27.91
CA ALA A 27 -17.28 2.70 -27.12
C ALA A 27 -17.99 2.29 -25.82
N SER A 28 -18.91 1.33 -25.90
CA SER A 28 -19.60 0.75 -24.75
C SER A 28 -18.63 0.09 -23.77
N GLN A 29 -17.64 -0.65 -24.27
CA GLN A 29 -16.59 -1.26 -23.44
C GLN A 29 -15.74 -0.21 -22.72
N ARG A 30 -15.35 0.88 -23.41
CA ARG A 30 -14.62 2.02 -22.82
C ARG A 30 -15.45 2.76 -21.78
N LEU A 31 -16.74 2.94 -22.04
CA LEU A 31 -17.66 3.56 -21.09
C LEU A 31 -17.83 2.70 -19.83
N SER A 32 -18.06 1.39 -19.99
CA SER A 32 -18.26 0.44 -18.88
C SER A 32 -17.01 0.28 -18.00
N SER A 33 -15.84 0.22 -18.63
CA SER A 33 -14.55 0.12 -17.92
C SER A 33 -14.04 1.44 -17.34
N GLY A 34 -14.53 2.58 -17.84
CA GLY A 34 -13.97 3.91 -17.58
C GLY A 34 -12.54 4.12 -18.07
N LYS A 35 -11.95 3.15 -18.79
CA LYS A 35 -10.56 3.21 -19.27
C LYS A 35 -10.56 3.53 -20.76
N LYS A 36 -9.76 4.53 -21.12
CA LYS A 36 -9.50 4.87 -22.53
C LYS A 36 -8.83 3.72 -23.29
N LEU A 37 -7.98 2.96 -22.61
CA LEU A 37 -7.25 1.80 -23.15
C LEU A 37 -7.73 0.53 -22.45
N ASN A 38 -8.41 -0.34 -23.19
CA ASN A 38 -8.96 -1.59 -22.67
C ASN A 38 -8.20 -2.84 -23.10
N SER A 39 -7.43 -2.77 -24.18
CA SER A 39 -6.67 -3.90 -24.71
C SER A 39 -5.28 -3.47 -25.16
N ALA A 40 -4.31 -4.38 -25.06
CA ALA A 40 -2.97 -4.20 -25.64
C ALA A 40 -3.02 -4.02 -27.17
N ALA A 41 -4.11 -4.46 -27.81
CA ALA A 41 -4.35 -4.26 -29.22
C ALA A 41 -4.70 -2.80 -29.59
N ASP A 42 -5.22 -2.00 -28.64
CA ASP A 42 -5.55 -0.59 -28.88
C ASP A 42 -4.32 0.32 -28.70
N ASP A 43 -3.46 0.05 -27.71
CA ASP A 43 -2.18 0.73 -27.49
C ASP A 43 -1.29 -0.08 -26.52
N ALA A 44 -0.39 -0.91 -27.07
CA ALA A 44 0.49 -1.76 -26.27
C ALA A 44 1.48 -0.95 -25.42
N ALA A 45 1.99 0.18 -25.93
CA ALA A 45 2.95 1.02 -25.22
C ALA A 45 2.29 1.81 -24.09
N GLY A 46 1.13 2.41 -24.36
CA GLY A 46 0.33 3.11 -23.35
C GLY A 46 -0.13 2.19 -22.23
N LEU A 47 -0.57 0.97 -22.57
CA LEU A 47 -0.92 -0.04 -21.56
C LEU A 47 0.29 -0.48 -20.73
N ALA A 48 1.46 -0.70 -21.36
CA ALA A 48 2.68 -1.09 -20.64
C ALA A 48 3.18 0.00 -19.67
N ILE A 49 3.07 1.27 -20.05
CA ILE A 49 3.40 2.39 -19.16
C ILE A 49 2.39 2.46 -18.01
N ALA A 50 1.10 2.35 -18.30
CA ALA A 50 0.05 2.40 -17.29
C ALA A 50 0.16 1.24 -16.27
N THR A 51 0.49 0.02 -16.71
CA THR A 51 0.72 -1.12 -15.82
C THR A 51 1.97 -0.94 -14.98
N ARG A 52 3.06 -0.40 -15.56
CA ARG A 52 4.28 -0.05 -14.81
C ARG A 52 3.99 1.00 -13.74
N MET A 53 3.27 2.07 -14.07
CA MET A 53 2.86 3.09 -13.09
C MET A 53 1.95 2.49 -12.02
N THR A 54 1.00 1.63 -12.39
CA THR A 54 0.14 0.94 -11.42
C THR A 54 0.96 0.06 -10.45
N SER A 55 1.96 -0.65 -10.97
CA SER A 55 2.89 -1.45 -10.16
C SER A 55 3.71 -0.57 -9.21
N GLN A 56 4.24 0.55 -9.69
CA GLN A 56 4.94 1.53 -8.85
C GLN A 56 4.04 2.11 -7.75
N ILE A 57 2.80 2.48 -8.07
CA ILE A 57 1.83 2.98 -7.08
C ILE A 57 1.57 1.92 -5.99
N ARG A 58 1.40 0.66 -6.39
CA ARG A 58 1.25 -0.45 -5.41
C ARG A 58 2.50 -0.61 -4.55
N GLY A 59 3.69 -0.51 -5.14
CA GLY A 59 4.96 -0.54 -4.42
C GLY A 59 5.09 0.62 -3.43
N LEU A 60 4.74 1.84 -3.84
CA LEU A 60 4.74 3.03 -2.99
C LEU A 60 3.73 2.92 -1.85
N ASN A 61 2.52 2.38 -2.10
CA ASN A 61 1.54 2.15 -1.03
C ASN A 61 2.06 1.15 0.02
N MET A 62 2.76 0.10 -0.41
CA MET A 62 3.41 -0.83 0.52
C MET A 62 4.57 -0.16 1.26
N ALA A 63 5.37 0.68 0.58
CA ALA A 63 6.43 1.44 1.23
C ALA A 63 5.88 2.39 2.31
N ILE A 64 4.78 3.08 2.04
CA ILE A 64 4.10 3.94 3.01
C ILE A 64 3.64 3.13 4.23
N LYS A 65 3.02 1.96 4.00
CA LYS A 65 2.65 1.06 5.10
C LYS A 65 3.87 0.63 5.92
N ASN A 66 4.93 0.18 5.26
CA ASN A 66 6.16 -0.25 5.93
C ASN A 66 6.81 0.90 6.74
N SER A 67 6.79 2.13 6.23
CA SER A 67 7.25 3.30 6.96
C SER A 67 6.39 3.60 8.19
N SER A 68 5.07 3.44 8.07
CA SER A 68 4.15 3.57 9.21
C SER A 68 4.42 2.51 10.28
N ASP A 69 4.64 1.26 9.87
CA ASP A 69 4.95 0.17 10.79
C ASP A 69 6.30 0.39 11.47
N GLY A 70 7.31 0.88 10.73
CA GLY A 70 8.61 1.29 11.27
C GLY A 70 8.50 2.45 12.26
N LEU A 71 7.60 3.41 12.02
CA LEU A 71 7.33 4.50 12.95
C LEU A 71 6.68 3.97 14.24
N SER A 72 5.68 3.09 14.13
CA SER A 72 5.04 2.46 15.30
C SER A 72 6.03 1.63 16.12
N MET A 73 6.91 0.89 15.46
CA MET A 73 7.98 0.16 16.13
C MET A 73 8.94 1.12 16.86
N THR A 74 9.37 2.18 16.18
CA THR A 74 10.27 3.20 16.77
C THR A 74 9.63 3.88 17.98
N SER A 75 8.34 4.24 17.90
CA SER A 75 7.60 4.86 19.02
C SER A 75 7.48 3.90 20.22
N THR A 76 7.26 2.60 19.96
CA THR A 76 7.24 1.58 21.01
C THR A 76 8.63 1.42 21.64
N THR A 77 9.69 1.42 20.83
CA THR A 77 11.07 1.40 21.32
C THR A 77 11.40 2.64 22.14
N GLU A 78 11.00 3.84 21.71
CA GLU A 78 11.22 5.09 22.45
C GLU A 78 10.52 5.04 23.82
N SER A 79 9.28 4.57 23.86
CA SER A 79 8.53 4.38 25.11
C SER A 79 9.24 3.40 26.05
N ALA A 80 9.73 2.27 25.52
CA ALA A 80 10.50 1.31 26.29
C ALA A 80 11.83 1.88 26.81
N LEU A 81 12.52 2.71 26.02
CA LEU A 81 13.77 3.37 26.43
C LEU A 81 13.53 4.40 27.55
N VAL A 82 12.40 5.11 27.53
CA VAL A 82 11.99 6.01 28.62
C VAL A 82 11.83 5.22 29.92
N GLU A 83 11.14 4.07 29.88
CA GLU A 83 11.01 3.20 31.05
C GLU A 83 12.36 2.65 31.54
N ILE A 84 13.24 2.23 30.63
CA ILE A 84 14.60 1.78 30.99
C ILE A 84 15.39 2.92 31.66
N SER A 85 15.31 4.14 31.14
CA SER A 85 15.96 5.30 31.75
C SER A 85 15.44 5.56 33.17
N ASN A 86 14.13 5.49 33.38
CA ASN A 86 13.51 5.64 34.71
C ASN A 86 13.98 4.52 35.67
N MET A 87 14.03 3.27 35.20
CA MET A 87 14.55 2.15 36.00
C MET A 87 16.03 2.36 36.38
N LEU A 88 16.87 2.85 35.46
CA LEU A 88 18.27 3.14 35.75
C LEU A 88 18.44 4.28 36.76
N GLN A 89 17.61 5.32 36.68
CA GLN A 89 17.58 6.38 37.70
C GLN A 89 17.18 5.81 39.06
N ARG A 90 16.14 4.99 39.11
CA ARG A 90 15.70 4.34 40.36
C ARG A 90 16.77 3.42 40.93
N MET A 91 17.46 2.65 40.09
CA MET A 91 18.57 1.80 40.50
C MET A 91 19.73 2.63 41.07
N ARG A 92 20.02 3.80 40.50
CA ARG A 92 21.02 4.74 41.03
C ARG A 92 20.62 5.28 42.39
N GLU A 93 19.36 5.67 42.58
CA GLU A 93 18.84 6.09 43.88
C GLU A 93 18.99 4.98 44.93
N LEU A 94 18.61 3.74 44.58
CA LEU A 94 18.75 2.57 45.45
C LEU A 94 20.22 2.27 45.80
N ALA A 95 21.14 2.43 44.84
CA ALA A 95 22.58 2.26 45.08
C ALA A 95 23.15 3.33 46.02
N VAL A 96 22.72 4.59 45.91
CA VAL A 96 23.10 5.66 46.85
C VAL A 96 22.48 5.41 48.23
N GLN A 97 21.21 4.98 48.28
CA GLN A 97 20.54 4.63 49.53
C GLN A 97 21.19 3.44 50.24
N SER A 98 21.70 2.45 49.50
CA SER A 98 22.40 1.31 50.09
C SER A 98 23.83 1.65 50.52
N GLY A 99 24.47 2.64 49.91
CA GLY A 99 25.79 3.15 50.28
C GLY A 99 25.81 4.09 51.48
N ASN A 100 24.67 4.69 51.85
CA ASN A 100 24.54 5.45 53.10
C ASN A 100 24.44 4.48 54.30
N ASP A 101 25.51 4.44 55.10
CA ASP A 101 25.86 3.46 56.16
C ASP A 101 24.91 3.44 57.40
N ILE A 102 23.74 4.07 57.30
CA ILE A 102 22.73 4.19 58.38
C ILE A 102 21.59 3.16 58.22
N ASN A 103 21.45 2.57 57.03
CA ASN A 103 20.50 1.49 56.79
C ASN A 103 21.04 0.20 57.42
N SER A 104 20.41 -0.24 58.52
CA SER A 104 20.75 -1.47 59.23
C SER A 104 20.77 -2.65 58.24
N GLY A 105 21.55 -3.70 58.49
CA GLY A 105 21.64 -4.86 57.59
C GLY A 105 20.29 -5.48 57.18
N LYS A 106 19.22 -5.20 57.93
CA LYS A 106 17.82 -5.56 57.60
C LYS A 106 17.20 -4.66 56.51
N ASP A 107 17.51 -3.36 56.49
CA ASP A 107 16.98 -2.40 55.50
C ASP A 107 17.59 -2.63 54.10
N ARG A 108 18.84 -3.10 54.06
CA ARG A 108 19.50 -3.52 52.80
C ARG A 108 18.79 -4.73 52.17
N THR A 109 18.33 -5.69 52.96
CA THR A 109 17.57 -6.85 52.45
C THR A 109 16.22 -6.43 51.89
N TYR A 110 15.49 -5.54 52.58
CA TYR A 110 14.21 -5.04 52.09
C TYR A 110 14.31 -4.20 50.81
N LEU A 111 15.40 -3.45 50.62
CA LEU A 111 15.65 -2.72 49.37
C LEU A 111 15.93 -3.65 48.18
N GLN A 112 16.53 -4.81 48.44
CA GLN A 112 16.89 -5.80 47.42
C GLN A 112 15.72 -6.71 47.04
N GLU A 113 14.80 -6.93 47.99
CA GLU A 113 13.57 -7.72 47.81
C GLU A 113 12.45 -6.94 47.09
N LYS A 114 12.53 -5.61 47.02
CA LYS A 114 11.57 -4.75 46.32
C LYS A 114 11.87 -4.64 44.81
N ASN A 115 12.11 -5.78 44.15
CA ASN A 115 12.13 -5.97 42.69
C ASN A 115 10.88 -6.72 42.26
#